data_AF-A0A496RW31-F1
#
_entry.id   AF-A0A496RW31-F1
#
_cell.length_a   1.000
_cell.length_b   1.000
_cell.length_c   1.000
_cell.angle_alpha   90.00
_cell.angle_beta   90.00
_cell.angle_gamma   90.00
#
_symmetry.space_group_name_H-M   'P 1'
#
loop_
_entity.id
_entity.type
_entity.pdbx_description
1 polymer ?
#
loop_
_entity_poly.entity_id
_entity_poly.type
_entity_poly.pdbx_seq_one_letter_code
_entity_poly.pdbx_strand_id
1 'polypeptide(L)' 'MEGKDIRQAKTLTFRIPVDLYRWVKVYCAQNDLTISGFLTQLIETIRERVEKNGLQNRA' A
#
# COMPACT_ATOMS: atom_id res chain seq x y z
N MET A 1 -23.84 -0.83 1.99
CA MET A 1 -22.37 -0.70 1.94
C MET A 1 -21.82 -2.12 1.90
N GLU A 2 -21.39 -2.57 0.73
CA GLU A 2 -20.94 -3.94 0.51
C GLU A 2 -19.66 -4.16 1.30
N GLY A 3 -19.73 -5.00 2.34
CA GLY A 3 -18.57 -5.34 3.15
C GLY A 3 -17.59 -6.12 2.30
N LYS A 4 -16.59 -5.41 1.75
CA LYS A 4 -15.44 -5.99 1.04
C LYS A 4 -14.92 -7.13 1.93
N ASP A 5 -15.07 -8.36 1.47
CA ASP A 5 -14.94 -9.54 2.32
C ASP A 5 -13.50 -9.66 2.85
N ILE A 6 -13.27 -9.13 4.06
CA ILE A 6 -12.00 -9.20 4.78
C ILE A 6 -11.56 -10.63 5.08
N ARG A 7 -12.41 -11.64 4.81
CA ARG A 7 -12.13 -13.06 5.03
C ARG A 7 -11.10 -13.65 4.04
N GLN A 8 -10.65 -12.92 3.02
CA GLN A 8 -9.65 -13.39 2.06
C GLN A 8 -8.33 -12.62 2.07
N ALA A 9 -8.01 -11.88 3.14
CA ALA A 9 -6.70 -11.23 3.24
C ALA A 9 -5.56 -12.27 3.30
N LYS A 10 -4.48 -12.01 2.56
CA LYS A 10 -3.24 -12.81 2.59
C LYS A 10 -2.14 -11.99 3.27
N THR A 11 -1.34 -12.64 4.12
CA THR A 11 -0.19 -12.01 4.77
C THR A 11 0.97 -11.87 3.80
N LEU A 12 1.58 -10.69 3.76
CA LEU A 12 2.84 -10.43 3.05
C LEU A 12 3.96 -10.26 4.07
N THR A 13 5.00 -11.09 3.96
CA THR A 13 6.19 -11.02 4.81
C THR A 13 7.40 -10.70 3.94
N PHE A 14 8.13 -9.64 4.29
CA PHE A 14 9.34 -9.24 3.58
C PHE A 14 10.31 -8.54 4.55
N ARG A 15 11.57 -8.42 4.13
CA ARG A 15 12.61 -7.68 4.86
C ARG A 15 12.81 -6.33 4.19
N ILE A 16 13.02 -5.29 4.99
CA ILE A 16 13.41 -3.96 4.50
C ILE A 16 14.62 -3.43 5.28
N PRO A 17 15.41 -2.53 4.70
CA PRO A 17 16.47 -1.83 5.42
C PRO A 17 15.95 -1.16 6.69
N VAL A 18 16.73 -1.20 7.77
CA VAL A 18 16.33 -0.69 9.09
C VAL A 18 15.98 0.80 9.05
N ASP A 19 16.71 1.59 8.28
CA ASP A 19 16.46 3.03 8.20
C ASP A 19 15.15 3.34 7.47
N LEU A 20 14.80 2.54 6.46
CA LEU A 20 13.50 2.63 5.80
C LEU A 20 12.37 2.24 6.76
N TYR A 21 12.54 1.18 7.55
CA TYR A 21 11.55 0.81 8.56
C TYR A 21 11.31 1.91 9.59
N ARG A 22 12.39 2.54 10.10
CA ARG A 22 12.31 3.67 11.04
C ARG A 22 11.54 4.84 10.43
N TRP A 23 11.85 5.20 9.19
CA TRP A 23 11.16 6.27 8.50
C TRP A 23 9.66 5.97 8.35
N VAL A 24 9.30 4.76 7.91
CA VAL A 24 7.89 4.32 7.79
C VAL A 24 7.17 4.41 9.14
N LYS A 25 7.82 4.01 10.23
CA LYS A 25 7.27 4.10 11.59
C LYS A 25 6.95 5.54 12.00
N VAL A 26 7.88 6.47 11.77
CA VAL A 26 7.70 7.89 12.09
C VAL A 26 6.59 8.49 11.25
N TYR A 27 6.61 8.26 9.93
CA TYR A 27 5.57 8.75 9.03
C TYR A 27 4.18 8.25 9.44
N CYS A 28 4.04 6.95 9.73
CA CYS A 28 2.78 6.38 10.18
C CYS A 28 2.29 7.03 11.48
N ALA A 29 3.17 7.23 12.46
CA ALA A 29 2.81 7.85 13.74
C ALA A 29 2.38 9.32 13.60
N GLN A 30 3.00 10.07 12.69
CA GLN A 30 2.65 11.48 12.45
C GLN A 30 1.33 11.68 11.71
N ASN A 31 0.86 10.64 11.01
CA ASN A 31 -0.33 10.70 10.15
C ASN A 31 -1.48 9.82 10.65
N ASP A 32 -1.40 9.31 11.89
CA ASP A 32 -2.39 8.37 12.47
C ASP A 32 -2.66 7.14 11.58
N LEU A 33 -1.63 6.66 10.88
CA LEU A 33 -1.70 5.50 9.99
C LEU A 33 -1.13 4.25 10.65
N THR A 34 -1.70 3.10 10.30
CA THR A 34 -1.03 1.81 10.55
C THR A 34 -0.07 1.51 9.40
N ILE A 35 1.02 0.77 9.68
CA ILE A 35 1.95 0.34 8.62
C ILE A 35 1.22 -0.46 7.54
N SER A 36 0.28 -1.33 7.93
CA SER A 36 -0.54 -2.09 7.00
C SER A 36 -1.37 -1.16 6.11
N GLY A 37 -2.05 -0.17 6.70
CA GLY A 37 -2.82 0.83 5.95
C GLY A 37 -1.97 1.64 4.99
N PHE A 38 -0.78 2.08 5.42
CA PHE A 38 0.18 2.76 4.56
C PHE A 38 0.60 1.88 3.36
N LEU A 39 0.94 0.61 3.60
CA LEU A 39 1.31 -0.31 2.52
C LEU A 39 0.15 -0.60 1.57
N THR A 40 -1.07 -0.77 2.09
CA THR A 40 -2.27 -0.95 1.25
C THR A 40 -2.49 0.25 0.36
N GLN A 41 -2.44 1.47 0.90
CA GLN A 41 -2.59 2.72 0.12
C GLN A 41 -1.48 2.88 -0.93
N LEU A 42 -0.24 2.56 -0.57
CA LEU A 42 0.89 2.61 -1.51
C LEU A 42 0.68 1.64 -2.67
N ILE A 43 0.23 0.41 -2.40
CA ILE A 43 -0.06 -0.60 -3.43
C ILE A 43 -1.22 -0.16 -4.32
N GLU A 44 -2.32 0.36 -3.75
CA GLU A 44 -3.46 0.87 -4.52
C GLU A 44 -3.05 2.05 -5.42
N THR A 45 -2.25 2.98 -4.91
CA THR A 45 -1.70 4.11 -5.68
C THR A 45 -0.85 3.63 -6.86
N ILE A 46 0.03 2.64 -6.63
CA ILE A 46 0.87 2.07 -7.70
C ILE A 46 -0.02 1.36 -8.72
N ARG A 47 -1.01 0.57 -8.28
CA ARG A 47 -1.95 -0.13 -9.17
C ARG A 47 -2.68 0.84 -10.08
N GLU A 48 -3.28 1.89 -9.52
CA GLU A 48 -4.00 2.91 -10.30
C GLU A 48 -3.10 3.60 -11.32
N ARG A 49 -1.84 3.89 -10.94
CA ARG A 49 -0.86 4.48 -11.85
C ARG A 49 -0.51 3.52 -12.99
N VAL A 50 -0.32 2.24 -12.70
CA VAL A 50 -0.03 1.20 -13.71
C VAL A 50 -1.21 1.03 -14.66
N GLU A 51 -2.44 0.97 -14.15
CA GLU A 51 -3.65 0.85 -14.96
C GLU A 51 -3.83 2.07 -15.89
N LYS A 52 -3.64 3.29 -15.37
CA LYS A 52 -3.71 4.52 -16.18
C LYS A 52 -2.63 4.57 -17.27
N ASN A 53 -1.39 4.24 -16.93
CA ASN A 53 -0.28 4.25 -17.88
C ASN A 53 -0.38 3.12 -18.92
N GLY A 54 -0.93 1.95 -18.53
CA GLY A 54 -1.19 0.84 -19.45
C GLY A 54 -2.35 1.12 -20.42
N LEU A 55 -3.33 1.93 -20.02
CA LEU A 55 -4.38 2.45 -20.90
C LEU A 55 -3.86 3.54 -21.85
N GLN A 56 -2.90 4.37 -21.42
CA GLN A 56 -2.29 5.40 -22.27
C GLN A 56 -1.38 4.84 -23.38
N ASN A 57 -0.89 3.61 -23.26
CA ASN A 57 -0.08 2.94 -24.29
C ASN A 57 -0.89 2.13 -25.32
N ARG A 58 -2.21 2.35 -25.41
CA ARG A 58 -3.11 1.71 -26.38
C ARG A 58 -3.75 2.70 -27.38
N ALA A 59 -3.05 3.80 -27.68
CA ALA A 59 -3.44 4.74 -28.75
C ALA A 59 -2.63 4.49 -30.02
#